data_AF-A0A965U0H0-F1
#
_entry.id   AF-A0A965U0H0-F1
#
_cell.length_a   1.000
_cell.length_b   1.000
_cell.length_c   1.000
_cell.angle_alpha   90.00
_cell.angle_beta   90.00
_cell.angle_gamma   90.00
#
_symmetry.space_group_name_H-M   'P 1'
#
loop_
_entity.id
_entity.type
_entity.pdbx_description
1 polymer ?
#
loop_
_entity_poly.entity_id
_entity_poly.type
_entity_poly.pdbx_seq_one_letter_code
_entity_poly.pdbx_strand_id
1 'polypeptide(L)' 'MIGASENNLKDIDVEIPLENLVVISGVSGSGKSTLMIDILAKALNKKFYR' A
#
# COMPACT_ATOMS: atom_id res chain seq x y z
N MET A 1 -3.26 -7.39 1.41
CA MET A 1 -1.93 -7.39 0.77
C MET A 1 -1.01 -8.13 1.71
N ILE A 2 -0.34 -9.17 1.22
CA ILE A 2 0.57 -9.98 2.03
C ILE A 2 2.00 -9.65 1.58
N GLY A 3 2.90 -9.43 2.53
CA GLY A 3 4.33 -9.20 2.31
C GLY A 3 4.67 -7.95 1.51
N ALA A 4 4.10 -6.80 1.89
CA ALA A 4 4.43 -5.53 1.25
C ALA A 4 5.88 -5.14 1.59
N SER A 5 6.77 -5.38 0.65
CA SER A 5 8.20 -5.06 0.73
C SER A 5 8.59 -4.15 -0.43
N GLU A 6 8.87 -2.88 -0.13
CA GLU A 6 9.45 -1.90 -1.07
C GLU A 6 10.00 -0.71 -0.27
N ASN A 7 11.16 -0.17 -0.67
CA ASN A 7 11.88 0.89 0.04
C ASN A 7 12.03 0.58 1.55
N ASN A 8 11.41 1.40 2.41
CA ASN A 8 11.49 1.29 3.87
C ASN A 8 10.53 0.26 4.47
N LEU A 9 9.63 -0.34 3.68
CA LEU A 9 8.67 -1.34 4.18
C LEU A 9 9.36 -2.70 4.33
N LYS A 10 9.21 -3.28 5.53
CA LYS A 10 9.86 -4.53 5.94
C LYS A 10 8.85 -5.67 6.01
N ASP A 11 8.40 -6.10 4.84
CA ASP A 11 7.54 -7.29 4.68
C ASP A 11 6.28 -7.22 5.55
N ILE A 12 5.46 -6.19 5.34
CA ILE A 12 4.27 -5.95 6.17
C ILE A 12 3.00 -6.49 5.52
N ASP A 13 2.13 -7.07 6.33
CA ASP A 13 0.80 -7.45 5.92
C ASP A 13 -0.19 -6.32 6.22
N VAL A 14 -1.01 -5.97 5.22
CA VAL A 14 -1.99 -4.88 5.34
C VAL A 14 -3.33 -5.33 4.77
N GLU A 15 -4.37 -5.21 5.57
CA GLU A 15 -5.76 -5.34 5.16
C GLU A 15 -6.37 -3.95 4.96
N ILE A 16 -7.07 -3.75 3.84
CA ILE A 16 -7.76 -2.49 3.52
C ILE A 16 -9.24 -2.83 3.32
N PRO A 17 -10.14 -2.40 4.21
CA PRO A 17 -11.56 -2.64 4.05
C PRO A 17 -12.10 -1.86 2.84
N LEU A 18 -12.95 -2.51 2.06
CA LEU A 18 -13.66 -1.90 0.94
C LEU A 18 -14.88 -1.12 1.45
N GLU A 19 -15.37 -0.17 0.64
CA GLU A 19 -16.53 0.68 0.96
C GLU A 19 -16.34 1.62 2.17
N ASN A 20 -15.10 1.75 2.64
CA ASN A 20 -14.73 2.62 3.75
C ASN A 20 -13.79 3.74 3.29
N LEU A 21 -13.90 4.90 3.93
CA LEU A 21 -12.87 5.93 3.86
C LEU A 21 -11.69 5.50 4.76
N VAL A 22 -10.60 5.06 4.14
CA VAL A 22 -9.39 4.61 4.84
C VAL A 22 -8.32 5.69 4.75
N VAL A 23 -7.71 6.02 5.90
CA VAL A 23 -6.62 6.99 5.98
C VAL A 23 -5.32 6.29 6.36
N ILE A 24 -4.27 6.49 5.57
CA ILE A 24 -2.91 6.02 5.88
C ILE A 24 -2.14 7.17 6.53
N SER A 25 -1.78 7.02 7.80
CA SER A 25 -1.05 8.03 8.58
C SER A 25 0.28 7.51 9.12
N GLY A 26 1.12 8.41 9.64
CA GLY A 26 2.44 8.09 10.18
C GLY A 26 3.51 9.14 9.89
N VAL A 27 4.62 9.07 10.62
CA VAL A 27 5.75 10.02 10.55
C VAL A 27 6.39 10.09 9.15
N SER A 28 7.11 11.16 8.84
CA SER A 28 7.87 11.26 7.59
C SER A 28 8.83 10.06 7.44
N GLY A 29 8.94 9.51 6.22
CA GLY A 29 9.78 8.35 5.94
C GLY A 29 9.21 6.98 6.32
N SER A 30 8.02 6.89 6.93
CA SER A 30 7.43 5.61 7.38
C SER A 30 6.92 4.67 6.27
N GLY A 31 7.06 5.04 4.99
CA GLY A 31 6.65 4.19 3.87
C GLY A 31 5.21 4.35 3.37
N LYS A 32 4.46 5.36 3.84
CA LYS A 32 3.04 5.60 3.41
C LYS A 32 2.88 5.73 1.89
N SER A 33 3.67 6.59 1.26
CA SER A 33 3.61 6.83 -0.18
C SER A 33 4.04 5.58 -0.95
N THR A 34 5.03 4.85 -0.44
CA THR A 34 5.44 3.56 -1.02
C THR A 34 4.30 2.55 -0.98
N LEU A 35 3.65 2.38 0.17
CA LEU A 35 2.52 1.46 0.31
C LEU A 35 1.36 1.82 -0.65
N MET A 36 0.99 3.10 -0.72
CA MET A 36 -0.15 3.56 -1.51
C MET A 36 0.13 3.60 -3.01
N ILE A 37 1.24 4.22 -3.42
CA ILE A 37 1.53 4.52 -4.83
C ILE A 37 2.28 3.35 -5.46
N ASP A 38 3.40 2.95 -4.87
CA ASP A 38 4.31 1.99 -5.51
C ASP A 38 3.79 0.56 -5.46
N ILE A 39 3.09 0.21 -4.38
CA ILE A 39 2.57 -1.15 -4.19
C ILE A 39 1.08 -1.22 -4.55
N LEU A 40 0.21 -0.50 -3.84
CA LEU A 40 -1.23 -0.66 -4.00
C LEU A 40 -1.74 -0.18 -5.36
N ALA A 41 -1.50 1.08 -5.74
CA ALA A 41 -1.94 1.60 -7.05
C ALA A 41 -1.29 0.81 -8.22
N LYS A 42 0.02 0.53 -8.08
CA LYS A 42 0.80 -0.54 -8.73
C LYS A 42 -0.03 -1.78 -9.11
N ALA A 43 -0.38 -2.52 -8.07
CA ALA A 43 -1.03 -3.81 -8.15
C ALA A 43 -2.46 -3.72 -8.69
N LEU A 44 -3.23 -2.71 -8.26
CA LEU A 44 -4.60 -2.52 -8.72
C LEU A 44 -4.66 -2.17 -10.21
N ASN A 45 -3.76 -1.31 -10.69
CA ASN A 45 -3.68 -0.99 -12.11
C ASN A 45 -3.41 -2.23 -12.96
N LYS A 46 -2.44 -3.07 -12.53
CA LYS A 46 -2.14 -4.34 -13.19
C LYS A 46 -3.32 -5.32 -13.15
N LYS A 47 -4.10 -5.33 -12.07
CA LYS A 47 -5.21 -6.29 -11.90
C LYS A 47 -6.46 -5.92 -12.71
N PHE A 48 -6.73 -4.63 -12.88
CA PHE A 48 -8.01 -4.17 -13.44
C PHE A 48 -7.91 -3.49 -14.80
N TYR A 49 -6.74 -2.97 -15.19
CA TYR A 49 -6.60 -2.09 -16.36
C TYR A 49 -5.49 -2.50 -17.34
N ARG A 50 -4.81 -3.63 -17.10
CA ARG A 50 -3.88 -4.26 -18.04
C ARG A 50 -4.42 -5.61 -18.46
#